data_AF-A0AA86R071-F1
#
_entry.id   AF-A0AA86R071-F1
#
_cell.length_a   1.000
_cell.length_b   1.000
_cell.length_c   1.000
_cell.angle_alpha   90.00
_cell.angle_beta   90.00
_cell.angle_gamma   90.00
#
_symmetry.space_group_name_H-M   'P 1'
#
loop_
_entity.id
_entity.type
_entity.pdbx_description
1 polymer ?
#
loop_
_entity_poly.entity_id
_entity_poly.type
_entity_poly.pdbx_seq_one_letter_code
_entity_poly.pdbx_strand_id
1 'polypeptide(L)'
;MDLTKIVQQLYNELCCNDQLKYSQDLEVQQKLEKQIISDNFQFKTKTKSFRWTEDLHRRFCIVCTALHWKQCTPKYIHKFLPNVEIEVIGSHLQKTRIGIVNDGPVPSIESVPVQYQSEKVFIDIINHWTKFKSRMSDRDIKNILDQ
;
A
#
# COMPACT_ATOMS: atom_id res chain seq x y z
N MET A 1 -11.16 -61.41 -43.61
CA MET A 1 -10.83 -60.56 -42.44
C MET A 1 -10.61 -59.16 -43.00
N ASP A 2 -11.45 -58.21 -42.63
CA ASP A 2 -11.52 -56.88 -43.27
C ASP A 2 -10.57 -55.91 -42.57
N LEU A 3 -9.40 -55.70 -43.16
CA LEU A 3 -8.32 -54.87 -42.62
C LEU A 3 -8.78 -53.43 -42.32
N THR A 4 -9.73 -52.93 -43.09
CA THR A 4 -10.31 -51.59 -42.93
C THR A 4 -11.03 -51.42 -41.59
N LYS A 5 -11.72 -52.47 -41.12
CA LYS A 5 -12.37 -52.45 -39.79
C LYS A 5 -11.37 -52.46 -38.64
N ILE A 6 -10.27 -53.21 -38.79
CA ILE A 6 -9.22 -53.30 -37.76
C ILE A 6 -8.49 -51.95 -37.63
N VAL A 7 -8.15 -51.30 -38.74
CA VAL A 7 -7.51 -49.98 -38.73
C VAL A 7 -8.42 -48.92 -38.12
N GLN A 8 -9.72 -48.93 -38.46
CA GLN A 8 -10.68 -47.99 -37.87
C GLN A 8 -10.84 -48.18 -36.36
N GLN A 9 -10.79 -49.43 -35.88
CA GLN A 9 -10.92 -49.76 -34.47
C GLN A 9 -9.68 -49.31 -33.68
N LEU A 10 -8.47 -49.55 -34.21
CA LEU A 10 -7.22 -49.06 -33.61
C LEU A 10 -7.13 -47.53 -33.59
N TYR A 11 -7.59 -46.85 -34.66
CA TYR A 11 -7.63 -45.40 -34.70
C TYR A 11 -8.56 -44.80 -33.63
N ASN A 12 -9.74 -45.40 -33.45
CA ASN A 12 -10.69 -44.97 -32.42
C ASN A 12 -10.14 -45.19 -31.00
N GLU A 13 -9.43 -46.31 -30.76
CA GLU A 13 -8.81 -46.59 -29.45
C GLU A 13 -7.66 -45.62 -29.13
N LEU A 14 -6.85 -45.25 -30.12
CA LEU A 14 -5.77 -44.26 -29.95
C LEU A 14 -6.35 -42.86 -29.69
N CYS A 15 -7.35 -42.42 -30.46
CA CYS A 15 -7.96 -41.10 -30.28
C CYS A 15 -8.72 -40.94 -28.95
N CYS A 16 -9.32 -42.01 -28.41
CA CYS A 16 -10.02 -41.95 -27.13
C CYS A 16 -9.08 -41.90 -25.92
N ASN A 17 -7.91 -42.56 -26.00
CA ASN A 17 -6.96 -42.62 -24.88
C ASN A 17 -6.24 -41.28 -24.63
N ASP A 18 -5.90 -40.54 -25.69
CA ASP A 18 -5.22 -39.24 -25.55
C ASP A 18 -6.14 -38.15 -24.96
N GLN A 19 -7.44 -38.19 -25.28
CA GLN A 19 -8.43 -37.25 -24.72
C GLN A 19 -8.68 -37.48 -23.22
N LEU A 20 -8.67 -38.75 -22.78
CA LEU A 20 -8.82 -39.11 -21.37
C LEU A 20 -7.61 -38.68 -20.54
N LYS A 21 -6.39 -38.83 -21.08
CA LYS A 21 -5.16 -38.42 -20.40
C LYS A 21 -5.07 -36.90 -20.23
N TYR A 22 -5.38 -36.14 -21.27
CA TYR A 22 -5.40 -34.67 -21.21
C TYR A 22 -6.40 -34.11 -20.19
N SER A 23 -7.57 -34.75 -20.07
CA SER A 23 -8.61 -34.34 -19.12
C SER A 23 -8.20 -34.58 -17.67
N GLN A 24 -7.46 -35.66 -17.39
CA GLN A 24 -6.94 -35.95 -16.04
C GLN A 24 -5.83 -34.98 -15.62
N ASP A 25 -4.94 -34.62 -16.54
CA ASP A 25 -3.85 -33.68 -16.27
C ASP A 25 -4.37 -32.26 -15.92
N LEU A 26 -5.46 -31.82 -16.58
CA LEU A 26 -6.11 -30.54 -16.27
C LEU A 26 -6.73 -30.50 -14.87
N GLU A 27 -7.37 -31.59 -14.43
CA GLU A 27 -7.97 -31.66 -13.09
C GLU A 27 -6.90 -31.64 -11.98
N VAL A 28 -5.74 -32.26 -12.21
CA VAL A 28 -4.62 -32.23 -11.26
C VAL A 28 -4.03 -30.83 -11.14
N GLN A 29 -3.86 -30.12 -12.25
CA GLN A 29 -3.38 -28.72 -12.24
C GLN A 29 -4.34 -27.79 -11.50
N GLN A 30 -5.65 -27.89 -11.75
CA GLN A 30 -6.64 -27.06 -11.06
C GLN A 30 -6.73 -27.35 -9.55
N LYS A 31 -6.49 -28.61 -9.13
CA LYS A 31 -6.41 -28.95 -7.70
C LYS A 31 -5.16 -28.37 -7.05
N LEU A 32 -4.01 -28.43 -7.72
CA LEU A 32 -2.77 -27.83 -7.21
C LEU A 32 -2.89 -26.31 -7.03
N GLU A 33 -3.45 -25.60 -8.01
CA GLU A 33 -3.63 -24.15 -7.94
C GLU A 33 -4.54 -23.73 -6.78
N LYS A 34 -5.66 -24.45 -6.58
CA LYS A 34 -6.57 -24.19 -5.45
C LYS A 34 -5.91 -24.43 -4.10
N GLN A 35 -5.03 -25.41 -4.01
CA GLN A 35 -4.32 -25.74 -2.77
C GLN A 35 -3.24 -24.69 -2.44
N ILE A 36 -2.48 -24.21 -3.44
CA ILE A 36 -1.50 -23.11 -3.26
C ILE A 36 -2.18 -21.81 -2.80
N ILE A 37 -3.39 -21.50 -3.29
CA ILE A 37 -4.15 -20.32 -2.87
C ILE A 37 -4.66 -20.48 -1.42
N SER A 38 -5.13 -21.68 -1.06
CA SER A 38 -5.58 -22.01 0.31
C SER A 38 -4.45 -21.90 1.33
N ASP A 39 -3.29 -22.47 1.01
CA ASP A 39 -2.14 -22.53 1.93
C ASP A 39 -1.51 -21.15 2.14
N ASN A 40 -1.54 -20.27 1.13
CA ASN A 40 -1.13 -18.87 1.27
C ASN A 40 -2.10 -18.02 2.12
N PHE A 41 -3.37 -18.42 2.25
CA PHE A 41 -4.36 -17.69 3.04
C PHE A 41 -4.32 -18.06 4.54
N GLN A 42 -3.86 -19.25 4.90
CA GLN A 42 -3.90 -19.74 6.28
C GLN A 42 -2.79 -19.24 7.21
N PHE A 43 -1.70 -18.67 6.68
CA PHE A 43 -0.57 -18.20 7.50
C PHE A 43 -0.56 -16.70 7.81
N LYS A 44 -1.70 -16.00 7.67
CA LYS A 44 -1.85 -14.67 8.28
C LYS A 44 -2.05 -14.83 9.79
N THR A 45 -0.95 -15.09 10.50
CA THR A 45 -0.86 -14.82 11.94
C THR A 45 -1.48 -13.44 12.19
N LYS A 46 -2.38 -13.31 13.15
CA LYS A 46 -3.04 -12.04 13.52
C LYS A 46 -1.96 -11.02 13.91
N THR A 47 -1.41 -10.33 12.91
CA THR A 47 -0.48 -9.21 13.09
C THR A 47 -1.24 -8.19 13.91
N LYS A 48 -0.69 -7.81 15.08
CA LYS A 48 -1.29 -6.79 15.92
C LYS A 48 -1.60 -5.58 15.04
N SER A 49 -2.85 -5.13 15.04
CA SER A 49 -3.26 -3.98 14.26
C SER A 49 -2.40 -2.79 14.65
N PHE A 50 -1.77 -2.15 13.67
CA PHE A 50 -1.03 -0.92 13.90
C PHE A 50 -1.98 0.15 14.45
N ARG A 51 -1.52 0.92 15.45
CA ARG A 51 -2.26 2.03 16.04
C ARG A 51 -1.43 3.30 15.98
N TRP A 52 -1.99 4.34 15.38
CA TRP A 52 -1.41 5.69 15.43
C TRP A 52 -1.58 6.24 16.85
N THR A 53 -0.47 6.43 17.55
CA THR A 53 -0.45 7.20 18.80
C THR A 53 -0.51 8.68 18.49
N GLU A 54 -0.89 9.49 19.47
CA GLU A 54 -0.98 10.95 19.31
C GLU A 54 0.37 11.57 18.96
N ASP A 55 1.45 11.17 19.64
CA ASP A 55 2.82 11.61 19.33
C ASP A 55 3.22 11.25 17.90
N LEU A 56 2.97 10.01 17.47
CA LEU A 56 3.34 9.56 16.14
C LEU A 56 2.54 10.28 15.06
N HIS A 57 1.25 10.51 15.31
CA HIS A 57 0.39 11.30 14.44
C HIS A 57 0.88 12.75 14.34
N ARG A 58 1.25 13.37 15.47
CA ARG A 58 1.83 14.71 15.52
C ARG A 58 3.11 14.80 14.69
N ARG A 59 4.05 13.87 14.88
CA ARG A 59 5.30 13.79 14.09
C ARG A 59 5.03 13.58 12.60
N PHE A 60 4.04 12.76 12.25
CA PHE A 60 3.56 12.59 10.88
C PHE A 60 3.05 13.90 10.28
N CYS A 61 2.25 14.67 11.02
CA CYS A 61 1.73 15.95 10.58
C CYS A 61 2.83 16.98 10.39
N ILE A 62 3.81 17.07 11.30
CA ILE A 62 4.99 17.94 11.15
C ILE A 62 5.68 17.69 9.81
N VAL A 63 5.98 16.41 9.51
CA VAL A 63 6.63 16.03 8.25
C VAL A 63 5.77 16.42 7.04
N CYS A 64 4.47 16.15 7.08
CA CYS A 64 3.58 16.44 5.96
C CYS A 64 3.44 17.95 5.70
N THR A 65 3.34 18.77 6.75
CA THR A 65 3.28 20.22 6.63
C THR A 65 4.62 20.78 6.12
N ALA A 66 5.75 20.28 6.64
CA ALA A 66 7.08 20.73 6.20
C ALA A 66 7.41 20.37 4.74
N LEU A 67 6.84 19.27 4.23
CA LEU A 67 7.00 18.81 2.85
C LEU A 67 5.91 19.32 1.88
N HIS A 68 4.88 20.00 2.39
CA HIS A 68 3.64 20.31 1.69
C HIS A 68 2.76 19.08 1.43
N TRP A 69 1.52 19.11 1.91
CA TRP A 69 0.56 17.99 1.82
C TRP A 69 0.40 17.41 0.42
N LYS A 70 0.28 18.23 -0.62
CA LYS A 70 0.21 17.79 -2.04
C LYS A 70 1.46 17.06 -2.54
N GLN A 71 2.66 17.47 -2.12
CA GLN A 71 3.94 16.90 -2.60
C GLN A 71 4.44 15.74 -1.74
N CYS A 72 3.85 15.58 -0.55
CA CYS A 72 4.22 14.53 0.39
C CYS A 72 3.97 13.13 -0.21
N THR A 73 4.95 12.23 -0.11
CA THR A 73 4.81 10.82 -0.54
C THR A 73 5.14 9.89 0.62
N PRO A 74 4.52 8.68 0.69
CA PRO A 74 4.78 7.74 1.77
C PRO A 74 6.26 7.38 1.91
N LYS A 75 6.97 7.20 0.78
CA LYS A 75 8.42 6.95 0.76
C LYS A 75 9.22 8.07 1.41
N TYR A 76 8.79 9.32 1.25
CA TYR A 76 9.50 10.46 1.83
C TYR A 76 9.23 10.58 3.33
N ILE A 77 7.97 10.38 3.76
CA ILE A 77 7.61 10.37 5.18
C ILE A 77 8.34 9.26 5.93
N HIS A 78 8.45 8.08 5.32
CA HIS A 78 9.15 6.93 5.89
C HIS A 78 10.63 7.23 6.21
N LYS A 79 11.27 8.17 5.53
CA LYS A 79 12.64 8.61 5.86
C LYS A 79 12.75 9.24 7.25
N PHE A 80 11.66 9.84 7.73
CA PHE A 80 11.58 10.51 9.03
C PHE A 80 10.91 9.63 10.09
N LEU A 81 10.04 8.70 9.67
CA LEU A 81 9.32 7.75 10.53
C LEU A 81 9.63 6.30 10.13
N PRO A 82 10.89 5.84 10.26
CA PRO A 82 11.33 4.53 9.74
C PRO A 82 10.71 3.33 10.48
N ASN A 83 10.09 3.55 11.63
CA ASN A 83 9.46 2.49 12.44
C ASN A 83 8.01 2.20 12.01
N VAL A 84 7.51 2.87 10.97
CA VAL A 84 6.14 2.71 10.46
C VAL A 84 6.20 2.21 9.03
N GLU A 85 5.50 1.13 8.73
CA GLU A 85 5.45 0.56 7.38
C GLU A 85 4.92 1.58 6.35
N ILE A 86 5.49 1.55 5.14
CA ILE A 86 5.17 2.51 4.06
C ILE A 86 3.67 2.44 3.70
N GLU A 87 3.09 1.24 3.71
CA GLU A 87 1.68 0.96 3.44
C GLU A 87 0.77 1.60 4.50
N VAL A 88 1.17 1.52 5.76
CA VAL A 88 0.48 2.15 6.90
C VAL A 88 0.52 3.67 6.78
N ILE A 89 1.69 4.23 6.46
CA ILE A 89 1.86 5.66 6.17
C ILE A 89 0.96 6.08 4.99
N GLY A 90 0.94 5.29 3.91
CA GLY A 90 0.15 5.58 2.72
C GLY A 90 -1.36 5.62 3.01
N SER A 91 -1.87 4.61 3.72
CA SER A 91 -3.27 4.58 4.15
C SER A 91 -3.61 5.76 5.05
N HIS A 92 -2.72 6.11 5.97
CA HIS A 92 -2.94 7.23 6.88
C HIS A 92 -2.91 8.58 6.16
N LEU A 93 -1.93 8.81 5.28
CA LEU A 93 -1.81 10.03 4.47
C LEU A 93 -3.05 10.25 3.59
N GLN A 94 -3.59 9.20 2.99
CA GLN A 94 -4.83 9.28 2.24
C GLN A 94 -5.99 9.75 3.12
N LYS A 95 -6.20 9.11 4.29
CA LYS A 95 -7.27 9.47 5.23
C LYS A 95 -7.13 10.91 5.73
N THR A 96 -5.92 11.32 6.11
CA THR A 96 -5.66 12.65 6.64
C THR A 96 -5.89 13.73 5.56
N ARG A 97 -5.46 13.50 4.32
CA ARG A 97 -5.75 14.41 3.20
C ARG A 97 -7.25 14.57 2.98
N ILE A 98 -8.02 13.47 2.99
CA ILE A 98 -9.48 13.53 2.85
C ILE A 98 -10.10 14.33 4.01
N GLY A 99 -9.64 14.09 5.24
CA GLY A 99 -10.10 14.82 6.42
C GLY A 99 -9.86 16.33 6.32
N ILE A 100 -8.71 16.74 5.77
CA ILE A 100 -8.39 18.15 5.52
C ILE A 100 -9.22 18.72 4.35
N VAL A 101 -9.48 17.92 3.30
CA VAL A 101 -10.21 18.36 2.10
C VAL A 101 -11.69 18.64 2.35
N ASN A 102 -12.26 18.14 3.45
CA ASN A 102 -13.60 18.56 3.85
C ASN A 102 -13.73 20.08 4.12
N ASP A 103 -12.59 20.79 4.25
CA ASP A 103 -12.51 22.26 4.33
C ASP A 103 -12.08 22.94 3.00
N GLY A 104 -11.91 22.20 1.89
CA GLY A 104 -11.56 22.74 0.56
C GLY A 104 -10.85 21.76 -0.39
N PRO A 105 -10.82 22.00 -1.72
CA PRO A 105 -10.49 20.98 -2.74
C PRO A 105 -9.04 20.45 -2.73
N VAL A 106 -8.11 21.10 -2.03
CA VAL A 106 -6.73 20.63 -1.82
C VAL A 106 -6.23 21.19 -0.50
N PRO A 107 -5.54 20.40 0.36
CA PRO A 107 -4.85 20.94 1.52
C PRO A 107 -3.87 22.03 1.07
N SER A 108 -4.12 23.26 1.49
CA SER A 108 -3.23 24.38 1.24
C SER A 108 -1.91 24.16 2.01
N ILE A 109 -0.92 25.01 1.72
CA ILE A 109 0.32 25.10 2.51
C ILE A 109 0.02 25.29 4.00
N GLU A 110 -1.07 25.99 4.31
CA GLU A 110 -1.49 26.37 5.66
C GLU A 110 -2.35 25.28 6.31
N SER A 111 -2.67 24.21 5.60
CA SER A 111 -3.46 23.13 6.17
C SER A 111 -2.70 22.45 7.29
N VAL A 112 -3.19 22.61 8.51
CA VAL A 112 -2.72 21.93 9.71
C VAL A 112 -3.96 21.35 10.40
N PRO A 113 -3.92 20.08 10.85
CA PRO A 113 -5.02 19.52 11.64
C PRO A 113 -5.36 20.44 12.81
N VAL A 114 -6.65 20.65 13.05
CA VAL A 114 -7.16 21.65 14.00
C VAL A 114 -6.49 21.57 15.37
N GLN A 115 -6.25 20.35 15.86
CA GLN A 115 -5.61 20.10 17.15
C GLN A 115 -4.18 20.62 17.28
N TYR A 116 -3.50 20.92 16.17
CA TYR A 116 -2.10 21.38 16.14
C TYR A 116 -1.93 22.82 15.64
N GLN A 117 -3.01 23.53 15.32
CA GLN A 117 -2.93 24.88 14.74
C GLN A 117 -2.27 25.91 15.67
N SER A 118 -2.40 25.74 16.98
CA SER A 118 -1.82 26.62 18.00
C SER A 118 -0.38 26.26 18.38
N GLU A 119 0.14 25.13 17.89
CA GLU A 119 1.48 24.70 18.24
C GLU A 119 2.55 25.51 17.50
N LYS A 120 3.52 26.01 18.26
CA LYS A 120 4.63 26.85 17.74
C LYS A 120 5.35 26.21 16.55
N VAL A 121 5.55 24.89 16.59
CA VAL A 121 6.23 24.17 15.50
C VAL A 121 5.51 24.30 14.16
N PHE A 122 4.18 24.22 14.14
CA PHE A 122 3.40 24.34 12.92
C PHE A 122 3.38 25.80 12.43
N ILE A 123 3.31 26.76 13.35
CA ILE A 123 3.44 28.20 13.03
C ILE A 123 4.80 28.48 12.38
N ASP A 124 5.90 27.93 12.92
CA ASP A 124 7.25 28.10 12.39
C ASP A 124 7.37 27.50 10.98
N ILE A 125 6.78 26.33 10.74
CA ILE A 125 6.74 25.69 9.41
C ILE A 125 5.94 26.54 8.41
N ILE A 126 4.77 27.04 8.80
CA ILE A 126 3.96 27.92 7.94
C ILE A 126 4.74 29.21 7.61
N ASN A 127 5.38 29.83 8.61
CA ASN A 127 6.22 31.01 8.40
C ASN A 127 7.38 30.74 7.44
N HIS A 128 8.01 29.56 7.52
CA HIS A 128 9.02 29.13 6.55
C HIS A 128 8.45 29.11 5.13
N TRP A 129 7.30 28.46 4.92
CA TRP A 129 6.66 28.41 3.61
C TRP A 129 6.29 29.80 3.10
N THR A 130 5.75 30.66 3.97
CA THR A 130 5.39 32.04 3.62
C THR A 130 6.60 32.82 3.13
N LYS A 131 7.75 32.66 3.80
CA LYS A 131 9.00 33.39 3.52
C LYS A 131 9.76 32.84 2.31
N PHE A 132 9.95 31.52 2.24
CA PHE A 132 10.85 30.89 1.26
C PHE A 132 10.12 30.30 0.05
N LYS A 133 8.80 30.08 0.15
CA LYS A 133 7.98 29.43 -0.88
C LYS A 133 8.50 28.05 -1.31
N SER A 134 9.25 27.39 -0.42
CA SER A 134 9.88 26.09 -0.63
C SER A 134 9.74 25.21 0.60
N ARG A 135 9.90 23.89 0.41
CA ARG A 135 9.92 22.93 1.52
C ARG A 135 11.13 23.14 2.42
N MET A 136 10.98 22.76 3.68
CA MET A 136 12.11 22.74 4.62
C MET A 136 13.15 21.69 4.22
N SER A 137 14.41 21.94 4.59
CA SER A 137 15.49 20.98 4.37
C SER A 137 15.30 19.75 5.25
N ASP A 138 15.77 18.59 4.79
CA ASP A 138 15.69 17.34 5.57
C ASP A 138 16.37 17.47 6.94
N ARG A 139 17.41 18.32 7.05
CA ARG A 139 18.09 18.62 8.31
C ARG A 139 17.18 19.37 9.27
N ASP A 140 16.49 20.41 8.80
CA ASP A 140 15.61 21.21 9.65
C ASP A 140 14.40 20.41 10.13
N ILE A 141 13.84 19.55 9.25
CA ILE A 141 12.74 18.65 9.62
C ILE A 141 13.20 17.69 10.73
N LYS A 142 14.40 17.11 10.63
CA LYS A 142 14.94 16.26 11.70
C LYS A 142 15.13 17.01 13.01
N ASN A 143 15.73 18.20 12.96
CA ASN A 143 15.93 19.04 14.15
C ASN A 143 14.62 19.39 14.86
N ILE A 144 13.52 19.51 14.10
CA ILE A 144 12.19 19.74 14.67
C ILE A 144 11.62 18.48 15.33
N LEU A 145 11.83 17.31 14.72
CA LEU A 145 11.31 16.03 15.22
C LEU A 145 12.04 15.51 16.46
N ASP A 146 13.24 16.01 16.73
CA ASP A 146 14.09 15.61 17.86
C ASP A 146 13.90 16.52 19.11
N GLN A 147 13.04 17.54 19.03
CA GLN A 147 12.64 18.41 20.15
C GLN A 147 11.47 17.83 20.95
#